data_AF-A0A4Y2L451-F1
#
_entry.id   AF-A0A4Y2L451-F1
#
_cell.length_a   1.000
_cell.length_b   1.000
_cell.length_c   1.000
_cell.angle_alpha   90.00
_cell.angle_beta   90.00
_cell.angle_gamma   90.00
#
_symmetry.space_group_name_H-M   'P 1'
#
loop_
_entity.id
_entity.type
_entity.pdbx_description
1 polymer ?
#
loop_
_entity_poly.entity_id
_entity_poly.type
_entity_poly.pdbx_seq_one_letter_code
_entity_poly.pdbx_strand_id
1 'polypeptide(L)'
;MGKLKVEKKNRSNMLLSLYVSDNCIKDLWSLDVLGIKEPCAGNASLKRRLELNLEEAARDHFARNVSRDEEGRHVFSLPWIQDQPPLSNCQNLAERRLKNCVRSLERSGNLGNYEAVFHS
;
A
#
# COMPACT_ATOMS: atom_id res chain seq x y z
N MET A 1 13.39 9.27 57.54
CA MET A 1 13.88 9.17 56.15
C MET A 1 12.90 8.33 55.35
N GLY A 2 11.92 8.93 54.67
CA GLY A 2 11.01 8.21 53.79
C GLY A 2 10.83 9.02 52.51
N LYS A 3 11.50 8.64 51.42
CA LYS A 3 11.28 9.29 50.13
C LYS A 3 10.00 8.71 49.54
N LEU A 4 8.94 9.52 49.45
CA LEU A 4 7.76 9.20 48.65
C LEU A 4 8.17 9.11 47.18
N LYS A 5 8.04 7.92 46.59
CA LYS A 5 8.11 7.73 45.14
C LYS A 5 6.93 8.49 44.52
N VAL A 6 7.20 9.67 43.98
CA VAL A 6 6.26 10.32 43.05
C VAL A 6 6.30 9.49 41.77
N GLU A 7 5.34 8.58 41.64
CA GLU A 7 4.99 7.99 40.36
C GLU A 7 4.82 9.13 39.36
N LYS A 8 5.57 9.09 38.25
CA LYS A 8 5.39 10.03 37.14
C LYS A 8 4.04 9.71 36.49
N LYS A 9 2.96 10.18 37.12
CA LYS A 9 1.61 10.15 36.56
C LYS A 9 1.71 10.76 35.16
N ASN A 10 1.15 10.07 34.17
CA ASN A 10 1.14 10.46 32.76
C ASN A 10 0.41 11.81 32.57
N ARG A 11 1.08 12.92 32.94
CA ARG A 11 0.56 14.29 32.86
C ARG A 11 0.15 14.62 31.43
N SER A 12 0.86 14.05 30.46
CA SER A 12 0.56 14.16 29.03
C SER A 12 -0.83 13.67 28.69
N ASN A 13 -1.25 12.52 29.24
CA ASN A 13 -2.57 11.93 28.93
C ASN A 13 -3.70 12.70 29.63
N MET A 14 -3.43 13.27 30.81
CA MET A 14 -4.39 14.14 31.50
C MET A 14 -4.57 15.47 30.76
N LEU A 15 -3.47 16.09 30.32
CA LEU A 15 -3.49 17.33 29.54
C LEU A 15 -4.20 17.12 28.19
N LEU A 16 -3.93 15.99 27.51
CA LEU A 16 -4.60 15.61 26.28
C LEU A 16 -6.10 15.36 26.53
N SER A 17 -6.47 14.70 27.64
CA SER A 17 -7.86 14.47 28.03
C SER A 17 -8.63 15.77 28.31
N LEU A 18 -8.03 16.72 29.04
CA LEU A 18 -8.63 18.05 29.26
C LEU A 18 -8.78 18.83 27.95
N TYR A 19 -7.78 18.77 27.08
CA TYR A 19 -7.82 19.46 25.79
C TYR A 19 -8.87 18.84 24.84
N VAL A 20 -9.03 17.51 24.87
CA VAL A 20 -10.04 16.78 24.09
C VAL A 20 -11.45 16.94 24.70
N SER A 21 -11.59 17.16 26.00
CA SER A 21 -12.91 17.41 26.60
C SER A 21 -13.47 18.79 26.27
N ASP A 22 -12.60 19.79 26.02
CA ASP A 22 -13.00 21.14 25.64
C ASP A 22 -13.31 21.29 24.14
N ASN A 23 -12.86 20.34 23.30
CA ASN A 23 -13.04 20.40 21.84
C ASN A 23 -13.92 19.25 21.34
N CYS A 24 -14.74 19.49 20.32
CA CYS A 24 -15.47 18.39 19.69
C CYS A 24 -14.46 17.48 18.98
N ILE A 25 -14.62 16.15 19.06
CA ILE A 25 -13.75 15.18 18.35
C ILE A 25 -13.62 15.52 16.86
N LYS A 26 -14.67 16.12 16.27
CA LYS A 26 -14.66 16.57 14.87
C LYS A 26 -13.62 17.66 14.60
N ASP A 27 -13.41 18.56 15.55
CA ASP A 27 -12.48 19.69 15.41
C ASP A 27 -11.02 19.22 15.48
N LEU A 28 -10.76 18.13 16.21
CA LEU A 28 -9.44 17.48 16.28
C LEU A 28 -9.00 16.88 14.94
N TRP A 29 -9.97 16.50 14.10
CA TRP A 29 -9.74 15.98 12.75
C TRP A 29 -9.85 17.04 11.66
N SER A 30 -10.07 18.31 12.02
CA SER A 30 -10.06 19.36 11.01
C SER A 30 -8.64 19.56 10.48
N LEU A 31 -8.51 19.60 9.16
CA LEU A 31 -7.21 19.76 8.49
C LEU A 31 -6.52 21.06 8.93
N ASP A 32 -7.29 22.11 9.21
CA ASP A 32 -6.80 23.38 9.75
C ASP A 32 -6.16 23.24 11.13
N VAL A 33 -6.76 22.47 12.04
CA VAL A 33 -6.21 22.19 13.39
C VAL A 33 -4.99 21.27 13.32
N LEU A 34 -4.97 20.35 12.37
CA LEU A 34 -3.82 19.49 12.07
C LEU A 34 -2.67 20.24 11.37
N GLY A 35 -2.86 21.53 11.06
CA GLY A 35 -1.87 22.34 10.34
C GLY A 35 -1.72 21.98 8.86
N ILE A 36 -2.61 21.12 8.33
CA ILE A 36 -2.68 20.73 6.92
C ILE A 36 -3.54 21.77 6.21
N LYS A 37 -2.93 22.92 5.91
CA LYS A 37 -3.59 23.97 5.15
C LYS A 37 -3.39 23.73 3.67
N GLU A 38 -4.49 23.73 2.92
CA GLU A 38 -4.44 23.80 1.47
C GLU A 38 -3.66 25.06 1.06
N PRO A 39 -2.57 24.96 0.27
CA PRO A 39 -1.76 26.13 -0.14
C PRO A 39 -2.58 27.22 -0.83
N CYS A 40 -3.76 26.87 -1.37
CA CYS A 40 -4.63 27.73 -2.15
C CYS A 40 -5.93 28.12 -1.43
N ALA A 41 -6.10 27.86 -0.12
CA ALA A 41 -7.36 27.99 0.60
C ALA A 41 -8.07 29.37 0.47
N GLY A 42 -7.33 30.45 0.16
CA GLY A 42 -7.88 31.79 -0.05
C GLY A 42 -7.92 32.28 -1.49
N ASN A 43 -7.41 31.52 -2.46
CA ASN A 43 -7.31 31.95 -3.85
C ASN A 43 -7.87 30.87 -4.79
N ALA A 44 -9.15 31.01 -5.11
CA ALA A 44 -9.87 30.12 -6.02
C ALA A 44 -9.20 30.01 -7.42
N SER A 45 -8.52 31.07 -7.87
CA SER A 45 -7.75 31.04 -9.13
C SER A 45 -6.49 30.18 -9.01
N LEU A 46 -5.78 30.25 -7.87
CA LEU A 46 -4.61 29.42 -7.59
C LEU A 46 -5.01 27.93 -7.46
N LYS A 47 -6.14 27.65 -6.79
CA LYS A 47 -6.69 26.29 -6.67
C LYS A 47 -7.00 25.69 -8.03
N ARG A 48 -7.71 26.42 -8.89
CA ARG A 48 -8.03 25.98 -10.26
C ARG A 48 -6.77 25.71 -11.07
N ARG A 49 -5.75 26.56 -10.95
CA ARG A 49 -4.46 26.35 -11.64
C ARG A 49 -3.77 25.08 -11.14
N LEU A 50 -3.77 24.82 -9.83
CA LEU A 50 -3.17 23.61 -9.25
C LEU A 50 -3.88 22.34 -9.75
N GLU A 51 -5.21 22.35 -9.73
CA GLU A 51 -6.03 21.24 -10.24
C GLU A 51 -5.75 20.97 -11.73
N LEU A 52 -5.68 22.03 -12.53
CA LEU A 52 -5.39 21.90 -13.97
C LEU A 52 -3.98 21.36 -14.24
N ASN A 53 -2.98 21.78 -13.46
CA ASN A 53 -1.63 21.23 -13.57
C ASN A 53 -1.58 19.74 -13.16
N LEU A 54 -2.36 19.34 -12.16
CA LEU A 54 -2.44 17.93 -11.74
C LEU A 54 -3.11 17.07 -12.81
N GLU A 55 -4.17 17.58 -13.42
CA GLU A 55 -4.87 16.92 -14.53
C GLU A 55 -3.97 16.80 -15.77
N GLU A 56 -3.23 17.85 -16.12
CA GLU A 56 -2.23 17.81 -17.18
C GLU A 56 -1.10 16.82 -16.89
N ALA A 57 -0.58 16.80 -15.66
CA ALA A 57 0.45 15.84 -15.26
C ALA A 57 -0.07 14.39 -15.31
N ALA A 58 -1.31 14.14 -14.90
CA ALA A 58 -1.94 12.83 -14.98
C ALA A 58 -2.14 12.39 -16.44
N ARG A 59 -2.60 13.31 -17.30
CA ARG A 59 -2.78 13.08 -18.74
C ARG A 59 -1.45 12.79 -19.43
N ASP A 60 -0.41 13.55 -19.11
CA ASP A 60 0.95 13.36 -19.65
C ASP A 60 1.54 12.02 -19.18
N HIS A 61 1.36 11.66 -17.91
CA HIS A 61 1.79 10.37 -17.39
C HIS A 61 1.07 9.21 -18.09
N PHE A 62 -0.23 9.34 -18.34
CA PHE A 62 -0.99 8.35 -19.08
C PHE A 62 -0.53 8.25 -20.54
N ALA A 63 -0.39 9.38 -21.23
CA ALA A 63 0.08 9.40 -22.63
C ALA A 63 1.48 8.81 -22.80
N ARG A 64 2.38 8.98 -21.82
CA ARG A 64 3.73 8.41 -21.84
C ARG A 64 3.77 6.90 -21.56
N ASN A 65 2.89 6.40 -20.69
CA ASN A 65 2.89 4.99 -20.28
C ASN A 65 1.93 4.11 -21.08
N VAL A 66 1.11 4.70 -21.95
CA VAL A 66 0.16 3.97 -22.79
C VAL A 66 0.67 3.93 -24.21
N SER A 67 1.25 2.79 -24.59
CA SER A 67 1.55 2.46 -25.98
C SER A 67 0.51 1.46 -26.51
N ARG A 68 0.29 1.46 -27.82
CA ARG A 68 -0.44 0.38 -28.50
C ARG A 68 0.53 -0.56 -29.17
N ASP A 69 0.29 -1.84 -28.99
CA ASP A 69 0.99 -2.91 -29.72
C ASP A 69 0.53 -2.95 -31.18
N GLU A 70 1.25 -3.66 -32.05
CA GLU A 70 0.96 -3.80 -33.49
C GLU A 70 -0.44 -4.39 -33.77
N GLU A 71 -1.01 -5.08 -32.79
CA GLU A 71 -2.34 -5.69 -32.83
C GLU A 71 -3.45 -4.78 -32.25
N GLY A 72 -3.11 -3.54 -31.87
CA GLY A 72 -4.03 -2.55 -31.34
C GLY A 72 -4.39 -2.70 -29.84
N ARG A 73 -3.69 -3.58 -29.10
CA ARG A 73 -3.87 -3.74 -27.65
C ARG A 73 -3.14 -2.63 -26.89
N HIS A 74 -3.75 -2.12 -25.81
CA HIS A 74 -3.10 -1.13 -24.94
C HIS A 74 -2.11 -1.84 -24.02
N VAL A 75 -0.85 -1.45 -24.10
CA VAL A 75 0.25 -1.95 -23.26
C VAL A 75 0.61 -0.86 -22.26
N PHE A 76 0.68 -1.24 -20.98
CA PHE A 76 1.06 -0.37 -19.88
C PHE A 76 2.37 -0.85 -19.29
N SER A 77 3.40 0.00 -19.30
CA SER A 77 4.60 -0.24 -18.49
C SER A 77 4.26 0.08 -17.04
N LEU A 78 4.31 -0.92 -16.16
CA LEU A 78 4.10 -0.71 -14.73
C LEU A 78 5.25 0.14 -14.17
N PRO A 79 4.97 1.30 -13.55
CA PRO A 79 6.00 2.26 -13.14
C PRO A 79 6.96 1.71 -12.07
N TRP A 80 6.56 0.68 -11.32
CA TRP A 80 7.41 0.05 -10.32
C TRP A 80 8.29 -1.09 -10.86
N ILE A 81 8.22 -1.45 -12.15
CA ILE A 81 9.05 -2.52 -12.73
C ILE A 81 10.44 -2.03 -13.15
N GLN A 82 10.64 -0.71 -13.34
CA GLN A 82 11.89 -0.16 -13.85
C GLN A 82 13.11 -0.43 -12.94
N ASP A 83 12.94 -0.45 -11.61
CA ASP A 83 14.01 -0.65 -10.62
C ASP A 83 13.87 -1.94 -9.83
N GLN A 84 13.10 -2.92 -10.31
CA GLN A 84 13.02 -4.21 -9.63
C GLN A 84 14.27 -5.04 -9.95
N PRO A 85 14.90 -5.66 -8.94
CA PRO A 85 15.86 -6.72 -9.21
C PRO A 85 15.19 -7.75 -10.13
N PRO A 86 15.93 -8.31 -11.10
CA PRO A 86 15.36 -9.31 -12.00
C PRO A 86 14.69 -10.39 -11.18
N LEU A 87 13.46 -10.77 -11.57
CA LEU A 87 12.71 -11.82 -10.88
C LEU A 87 13.63 -13.02 -10.66
N SER A 88 13.76 -13.44 -9.41
CA SER A 88 14.63 -14.56 -9.08
C SER A 88 14.16 -15.79 -9.85
N ASN A 89 15.10 -16.46 -10.53
CA ASN A 89 14.77 -17.66 -11.29
C ASN A 89 14.35 -18.79 -10.33
N CYS A 90 13.05 -18.84 -10.05
CA CYS A 90 12.44 -19.80 -9.15
C CYS A 90 12.21 -21.17 -9.79
N GLN A 91 12.58 -21.37 -11.07
CA GLN A 91 12.33 -22.62 -11.80
C GLN A 91 12.94 -23.83 -11.08
N ASN A 92 14.22 -23.75 -10.71
CA ASN A 92 14.92 -24.81 -9.99
C ASN A 92 14.28 -25.11 -8.62
N LEU A 93 13.83 -24.06 -7.91
CA LEU A 93 13.19 -24.21 -6.61
C LEU A 93 11.80 -24.87 -6.74
N ALA A 94 11.02 -24.44 -7.72
CA ALA A 94 9.72 -25.00 -8.02
C ALA A 94 9.84 -26.47 -8.44
N GLU A 95 10.77 -26.80 -9.33
CA GLU A 95 11.03 -28.17 -9.76
C GLU A 95 11.45 -29.07 -8.59
N ARG A 96 12.34 -28.59 -7.71
CA ARG A 96 12.75 -29.33 -6.52
C ARG A 96 11.58 -29.56 -5.56
N ARG A 97 10.73 -28.55 -5.35
CA ARG A 97 9.52 -28.67 -4.52
C ARG A 97 8.54 -29.66 -5.12
N LEU A 98 8.35 -29.63 -6.44
CA LEU A 98 7.49 -30.57 -7.16
C LEU A 98 7.99 -32.00 -6.98
N LYS A 99 9.27 -32.28 -7.26
CA LYS A 99 9.87 -33.62 -7.07
C LYS A 99 9.71 -34.12 -5.64
N ASN A 100 9.90 -33.25 -4.64
CA ASN A 100 9.72 -33.62 -3.24
C ASN A 100 8.25 -33.91 -2.88
N CYS A 101 7.33 -33.12 -3.43
CA CYS A 101 5.89 -33.33 -3.25
C CYS A 101 5.46 -34.67 -3.84
N VAL A 102 5.88 -34.98 -5.08
CA VAL A 102 5.62 -36.27 -5.75
C VAL A 102 6.16 -37.43 -4.91
N ARG A 103 7.42 -37.38 -4.46
CA ARG A 103 8.00 -38.40 -3.58
C ARG A 103 7.27 -38.55 -2.24
N SER A 104 6.65 -37.49 -1.75
CA SER A 104 5.85 -37.53 -0.52
C SER A 104 4.49 -38.19 -0.78
N LEU A 105 3.87 -37.88 -1.92
CA LEU A 105 2.62 -38.47 -2.37
C LEU A 105 2.76 -39.97 -2.62
N GLU A 106 3.83 -40.40 -3.30
CA GLU A 106 4.18 -41.81 -3.51
C GLU A 106 4.34 -42.56 -2.18
N ARG A 107 5.09 -41.99 -1.22
CA ARG A 107 5.25 -42.59 0.12
C ARG A 107 3.94 -42.70 0.88
N SER A 108 3.01 -41.78 0.68
CA SER A 108 1.69 -41.80 1.30
C SER A 108 0.65 -42.64 0.54
N GLY A 109 1.00 -43.20 -0.63
CA GLY A 109 0.07 -43.95 -1.48
C GLY A 109 -1.04 -43.12 -2.13
N ASN A 110 -1.01 -41.79 -2.00
CA ASN A 110 -2.10 -40.91 -2.44
C ASN A 110 -1.92 -40.37 -3.87
N LEU A 111 -0.84 -40.72 -4.57
CA LEU A 111 -0.55 -40.18 -5.89
C LEU A 111 -1.68 -40.48 -6.89
N GLY A 112 -2.20 -41.72 -6.90
CA GLY A 112 -3.30 -42.11 -7.79
C GLY A 112 -4.63 -41.39 -7.49
N ASN A 113 -4.89 -41.04 -6.22
CA ASN A 113 -6.07 -40.26 -5.85
C ASN A 113 -6.02 -38.84 -6.42
N TYR A 114 -4.83 -38.24 -6.48
CA TYR A 114 -4.63 -36.93 -7.10
C TYR A 114 -4.67 -37.02 -8.63
N GLU A 115 -4.12 -38.07 -9.23
CA GLU A 115 -4.20 -38.29 -10.68
C GLU A 115 -5.65 -38.44 -11.16
N ALA A 116 -6.50 -39.10 -10.37
CA ALA A 116 -7.93 -39.22 -10.65
C ALA A 116 -8.67 -37.86 -10.72
N VAL A 117 -8.21 -36.81 -10.02
CA VAL A 117 -8.82 -35.47 -10.09
C VAL A 117 -8.63 -34.83 -11.46
N PHE A 118 -7.53 -35.12 -12.15
CA PHE A 118 -7.27 -34.58 -13.49
C PHE A 118 -7.98 -35.35 -14.61
N HIS A 119 -8.52 -36.53 -14.29
CA HIS A 119 -9.26 -37.39 -15.20
C HIS A 119 -10.76 -37.52 -14.85
N SER A 120 -11.20 -36.78 -13.82
CA SER A 120 -12.61 -36.59 -13.46
C SER A 120 -13.24 -35.45 -14.26
#